data_AF-A0A967NAH9-F1
#
_entry.id   AF-A0A967NAH9-F1
#
_cell.length_a   1.000
_cell.length_b   1.000
_cell.length_c   1.000
_cell.angle_alpha   90.00
_cell.angle_beta   90.00
_cell.angle_gamma   90.00
#
_symmetry.space_group_name_H-M   'P 1'
#
loop_
_entity.id
_entity.type
_entity.pdbx_description
1 polymer ?
#
loop_
_entity_poly.entity_id
_entity_poly.type
_entity_poly.pdbx_seq_one_letter_code
_entity_poly.pdbx_strand_id
1 'polypeptide(L)'
;RLGEKISARFNVMTEGGVRNVARRDGMSTSVLEFARLTGEMPVHYVQAVGSGTGGIAAYEAGLRLRDDGRFGERLPRLHLVQNAPFTPI
;
A
#
# COMPACT_ATOMS: atom_id res chain seq x y z
N ARG A 1 -10.15 12.09 19.04
CA ARG A 1 -10.63 10.69 19.27
C ARG A 1 -9.98 10.12 20.53
N LEU A 2 -10.59 9.13 21.21
CA LEU A 2 -10.07 8.56 22.48
C LEU A 2 -8.61 8.08 22.37
N GLY A 3 -8.25 7.41 21.26
CA GLY A 3 -6.88 6.91 21.04
C GLY A 3 -5.80 8.00 21.03
N GLU A 4 -6.10 9.18 20.45
CA GLU A 4 -5.18 10.32 20.46
C GLU A 4 -4.97 10.85 21.88
N LYS A 5 -6.05 10.93 22.68
CA LYS A 5 -5.98 11.36 24.09
C LYS A 5 -5.15 10.40 24.93
N ILE A 6 -5.29 9.08 24.71
CA ILE A 6 -4.51 8.04 25.39
C ILE A 6 -3.02 8.17 24.98
N SER A 7 -2.76 8.24 23.69
CA SER A 7 -1.38 8.34 23.16
C SER A 7 -0.64 9.55 23.72
N ALA A 8 -1.30 10.71 23.75
CA ALA A 8 -0.76 11.93 24.35
C ALA A 8 -0.50 11.77 25.87
N ARG A 9 -1.41 11.14 26.61
CA ARG A 9 -1.26 10.92 28.06
C ARG A 9 -0.05 10.05 28.41
N PHE A 10 0.28 9.07 27.57
CA PHE A 10 1.37 8.13 27.82
C PHE A 10 2.64 8.44 27.00
N ASN A 11 2.68 9.56 26.28
CA ASN A 11 3.78 9.92 25.38
C ASN A 11 4.14 8.80 24.37
N VAL A 12 3.11 8.16 23.82
CA VAL A 12 3.24 7.11 22.80
C VAL A 12 2.88 7.70 21.45
N MET A 13 3.71 7.45 20.43
CA MET A 13 3.43 7.88 19.06
C MET A 13 2.28 7.07 18.45
N THR A 14 1.32 7.75 17.82
CA THR A 14 0.27 7.06 17.06
C THR A 14 0.83 6.54 15.75
N GLU A 15 0.42 5.34 15.34
CA GLU A 15 0.88 4.77 14.08
C GLU A 15 0.43 5.60 12.87
N GLY A 16 -0.71 6.29 12.91
CA GLY A 16 -1.14 7.21 11.85
C GLY A 16 -1.90 6.56 10.69
N GLY A 17 -2.02 5.22 10.67
CA GLY A 17 -2.85 4.50 9.72
C GLY A 17 -2.37 4.65 8.28
N VAL A 18 -3.30 4.91 7.37
CA VAL A 18 -2.98 5.11 5.94
C VAL A 18 -2.03 6.28 5.68
N ARG A 19 -1.94 7.26 6.59
CA ARG A 19 -1.06 8.42 6.45
C ARG A 19 0.40 8.11 6.81
N ASN A 20 0.67 6.96 7.40
CA ASN A 20 2.01 6.56 7.73
C ASN A 20 2.74 6.07 6.49
N VAL A 21 3.73 6.86 6.04
CA VAL A 21 4.54 6.54 4.87
C VAL A 21 5.36 5.27 5.10
N ALA A 22 5.95 5.08 6.28
CA ALA A 22 6.72 3.88 6.59
C ALA A 22 5.86 2.62 6.56
N ARG A 23 4.61 2.68 7.02
CA ARG A 23 3.67 1.57 6.91
C ARG A 23 3.35 1.24 5.45
N ARG A 24 3.05 2.25 4.63
CA ARG A 24 2.76 2.03 3.20
C ARG A 24 3.98 1.46 2.47
N ASP A 25 5.16 2.00 2.73
CA ASP A 25 6.40 1.51 2.13
C ASP A 25 6.68 0.06 2.54
N GLY A 26 6.49 -0.27 3.82
CA GLY A 26 6.57 -1.66 4.30
C GLY A 26 5.59 -2.59 3.59
N MET A 27 4.34 -2.17 3.38
CA MET A 27 3.34 -2.95 2.64
C MET A 27 3.69 -3.12 1.16
N SER A 28 4.35 -2.13 0.57
CA SER A 28 4.72 -2.10 -0.85
C SER A 28 5.82 -3.11 -1.22
N THR A 29 6.55 -3.63 -0.23
CA THR A 29 7.64 -4.60 -0.41
C THR A 29 7.24 -5.84 -1.20
N SER A 30 5.96 -6.26 -1.12
CA SER A 30 5.44 -7.36 -1.94
C SER A 30 5.52 -7.10 -3.45
N VAL A 31 5.23 -5.87 -3.88
CA VAL A 31 5.34 -5.45 -5.29
C VAL A 31 6.80 -5.28 -5.70
N LEU A 32 7.63 -4.71 -4.81
CA LEU A 32 9.06 -4.56 -5.05
C LEU A 32 9.76 -5.92 -5.19
N GLU A 33 9.38 -6.89 -4.36
CA GLU A 33 9.93 -8.23 -4.39
C GLU A 33 9.51 -8.98 -5.66
N PHE A 34 8.26 -8.82 -6.11
CA PHE A 34 7.83 -9.33 -7.42
C PHE A 34 8.71 -8.76 -8.54
N ALA A 35 8.91 -7.45 -8.57
CA ALA A 35 9.72 -6.80 -9.60
C ALA A 35 11.19 -7.25 -9.53
N ARG A 36 11.74 -7.41 -8.32
CA ARG A 36 13.10 -7.92 -8.11
C ARG A 36 13.28 -9.35 -8.63
N LEU A 37 12.27 -10.21 -8.44
CA LEU A 37 12.31 -11.62 -8.84
C LEU A 37 12.07 -11.82 -10.34
N THR A 38 11.19 -11.02 -10.94
CA THR A 38 10.74 -11.21 -12.33
C THR A 38 11.45 -10.29 -13.33
N GLY A 39 12.04 -9.19 -12.85
CA GLY A 39 12.61 -8.14 -13.70
C GLY A 39 11.55 -7.21 -14.30
N GLU A 40 10.27 -7.32 -13.91
CA GLU A 40 9.19 -6.50 -14.46
C GLU A 40 8.14 -6.10 -13.40
N MET A 41 7.44 -4.99 -13.63
CA MET A 41 6.27 -4.65 -12.82
C MET A 41 5.10 -5.62 -13.07
N PRO A 42 4.29 -5.93 -12.04
CA PRO A 42 3.11 -6.76 -12.23
C PRO A 42 2.07 -6.03 -13.10
N VAL A 43 1.58 -6.68 -14.14
CA VAL A 43 0.49 -6.13 -14.98
C VAL A 43 -0.83 -6.07 -14.20
N HIS A 44 -1.06 -7.06 -13.33
CA HIS A 44 -2.24 -7.18 -12.49
C HIS A 44 -1.85 -7.40 -11.03
N TYR A 45 -2.47 -6.64 -10.15
CA TYR A 45 -2.32 -6.78 -8.70
C TYR A 45 -3.70 -6.95 -8.08
N VAL A 46 -3.94 -8.07 -7.39
CA VAL A 46 -5.23 -8.39 -6.77
C VAL A 46 -5.06 -8.39 -5.26
N GLN A 47 -5.90 -7.65 -4.54
CA GLN A 47 -5.82 -7.59 -3.08
C GLN A 47 -7.21 -7.46 -2.44
N ALA A 48 -7.43 -8.26 -1.40
CA ALA A 48 -8.54 -8.03 -0.47
C ALA A 48 -8.29 -6.77 0.36
N VAL A 49 -9.23 -5.83 0.37
CA VAL A 49 -9.05 -4.53 1.04
C VAL A 49 -10.09 -4.28 2.14
N GLY A 50 -9.60 -3.73 3.25
CA GLY A 50 -10.43 -3.10 4.29
C GLY A 50 -10.33 -1.58 4.20
N SER A 51 -9.19 -1.03 4.60
CA SER A 51 -8.92 0.42 4.59
C SER A 51 -8.37 0.98 3.27
N GLY A 52 -8.11 0.13 2.27
CA GLY A 52 -7.47 0.52 1.00
C GLY A 52 -5.96 0.82 1.07
N THR A 53 -5.34 0.80 2.26
CA THR A 53 -3.93 1.17 2.46
C THR A 53 -2.96 0.33 1.61
N GLY A 54 -3.24 -0.97 1.46
CA GLY A 54 -2.43 -1.86 0.63
C GLY A 54 -2.47 -1.52 -0.86
N GLY A 55 -3.65 -1.14 -1.38
CA GLY A 55 -3.79 -0.72 -2.77
C GLY A 55 -3.00 0.57 -3.06
N ILE A 56 -3.02 1.51 -2.11
CA ILE A 56 -2.20 2.73 -2.19
C ILE A 56 -0.70 2.38 -2.17
N ALA A 57 -0.28 1.51 -1.25
CA ALA A 57 1.10 1.06 -1.17
C ALA A 57 1.58 0.38 -2.47
N ALA A 58 0.74 -0.48 -3.07
CA ALA A 58 1.03 -1.12 -4.34
C ALA A 58 1.14 -0.11 -5.50
N TYR A 59 0.25 0.89 -5.54
CA TYR A 59 0.32 1.96 -6.52
C TYR A 59 1.60 2.78 -6.39
N GLU A 60 1.95 3.19 -5.17
CA GLU A 60 3.16 3.98 -4.90
C GLU A 60 4.45 3.19 -5.21
N ALA A 61 4.48 1.87 -4.99
CA ALA A 61 5.59 1.03 -5.49
C ALA A 61 5.65 1.02 -7.02
N GLY A 62 4.51 0.92 -7.71
CA GLY A 62 4.46 1.01 -9.17
C GLY A 62 5.02 2.33 -9.70
N LEU A 63 4.68 3.46 -9.04
CA LEU A 63 5.25 4.77 -9.40
C LEU A 63 6.77 4.77 -9.23
N ARG A 64 7.30 4.27 -8.11
CA ARG A 64 8.75 4.21 -7.87
C ARG A 64 9.48 3.30 -8.86
N LEU A 65 8.90 2.15 -9.20
CA LEU A 65 9.46 1.21 -10.16
C LEU A 65 9.45 1.77 -11.59
N ARG A 66 8.41 2.54 -11.94
CA ARG A 66 8.36 3.29 -13.20
C ARG A 66 9.43 4.38 -13.25
N ASP A 67 9.54 5.19 -12.19
CA ASP A 67 10.53 6.26 -12.11
C ASP A 67 11.97 5.73 -12.13
N ASP A 68 12.18 4.50 -11.62
CA ASP A 68 13.44 3.77 -11.69
C ASP A 68 13.79 3.30 -13.13
N GLY A 69 12.79 3.09 -13.99
CA GLY A 69 12.95 2.82 -15.43
C GLY A 69 13.39 1.40 -15.80
N ARG A 70 13.81 0.56 -14.84
CA ARG A 70 14.29 -0.80 -15.13
C ARG A 70 13.19 -1.84 -15.27
N PHE A 71 11.96 -1.55 -14.81
CA PHE A 71 10.88 -2.53 -14.66
C PHE A 71 9.66 -2.25 -15.56
N GLY A 72 9.85 -1.42 -16.58
CA GLY A 72 8.82 -1.00 -17.53
C GLY A 72 8.08 0.28 -17.13
N GLU A 73 7.17 0.74 -18.00
CA GLU A 73 6.48 2.03 -17.85
C GLU A 73 5.02 1.89 -17.39
N ARG A 74 4.44 0.70 -17.56
CA ARG A 74 3.02 0.47 -17.35
C ARG A 74 2.74 0.19 -15.88
N LEU A 75 1.96 1.07 -15.26
CA LEU A 75 1.51 0.86 -13.88
C LEU A 75 0.60 -0.38 -13.75
N PRO A 76 0.67 -1.10 -12.61
CA PRO A 76 -0.20 -2.24 -12.34
C PRO A 76 -1.68 -1.86 -12.39
N ARG A 77 -2.51 -2.73 -12.98
CA ARG A 77 -3.97 -2.67 -12.79
C ARG A 77 -4.30 -3.25 -11.42
N LEU A 78 -4.79 -2.39 -10.53
CA LEU A 78 -5.23 -2.78 -9.19
C LEU A 78 -6.66 -3.32 -9.23
N HIS A 79 -6.81 -4.57 -8.79
CA HIS A 79 -8.08 -5.23 -8.55
C HIS A 79 -8.30 -5.31 -7.03
N LEU A 80 -8.97 -4.30 -6.48
CA LEU A 80 -9.19 -4.20 -5.04
C LEU A 80 -10.56 -4.79 -4.69
N VAL A 81 -10.56 -5.81 -3.84
CA VAL A 81 -11.75 -6.62 -3.55
C VAL A 81 -12.20 -6.37 -2.12
N GLN A 82 -13.42 -5.88 -1.95
CA GLN A 82 -14.06 -5.72 -0.65
C GLN A 82 -15.09 -6.82 -0.39
N ASN A 83 -15.30 -7.14 0.87
CA ASN A 83 -16.38 -8.04 1.26
C ASN A 83 -17.73 -7.35 1.00
N ALA A 84 -18.69 -8.03 0.35
CA ALA A 84 -19.97 -7.45 -0.09
C ALA A 84 -20.75 -6.59 0.95
N PRO A 85 -20.86 -6.98 2.23
CA PRO A 85 -21.51 -6.14 3.24
C PRO A 85 -20.68 -4.92 3.70
N PHE A 86 -19.42 -4.83 3.28
CA PHE A 86 -18.45 -3.81 3.69
C PHE A 86 -17.69 -3.25 2.48
N THR A 87 -18.41 -2.76 1.47
CA THR A 87 -17.86 -2.16 0.24
C THR A 87 -17.98 -0.62 0.14
N PRO A 88 -17.48 0.17 1.10
CA PRO A 88 -17.61 1.63 1.07
C PRO A 88 -16.58 2.36 0.18
N ILE A 89 -15.63 1.64 -0.44
CA ILE A 89 -14.61 2.20 -1.35
C ILE A 89 -15.15 2.15 -2.78
#